data_AF-A0A7G2JYK5-F1
#
_entry.id   AF-A0A7G2JYK5-F1
#
_cell.length_a   1.000
_cell.length_b   1.000
_cell.length_c   1.000
_cell.angle_alpha   90.00
_cell.angle_beta   90.00
_cell.angle_gamma   90.00
#
_symmetry.space_group_name_H-M   'P 1'
#
loop_
_entity.id
_entity.type
_entity.pdbx_description
1 polymer ?
#
loop_
_entity_poly.entity_id
_entity_poly.type
_entity_poly.pdbx_seq_one_letter_code
_entity_poly.pdbx_strand_id
1 'polypeptide(L)' 'MGSILVDLQIATENIEGLPTEEQIVQWATAAVQPEGDEVEMTVRIVDEAESHELN' A
#
# COMPACT_ATOMS: atom_id res chain seq x y z
N MET A 1 0.77 19.57 -8.46
CA MET A 1 1.16 18.51 -7.52
C MET A 1 0.32 17.31 -7.91
N GLY A 2 0.94 16.22 -8.34
CA GLY A 2 0.17 15.01 -8.65
C GLY A 2 -0.49 14.46 -7.39
N SER A 3 -1.64 13.84 -7.55
CA SER A 3 -2.32 13.08 -6.49
C SER A 3 -1.98 11.60 -6.64
N ILE A 4 -1.82 10.90 -5.51
CA ILE A 4 -1.81 9.44 -5.50
C ILE A 4 -3.12 8.94 -4.89
N LEU A 5 -3.76 8.03 -5.62
CA LEU A 5 -4.83 7.19 -5.11
C LEU A 5 -4.22 5.86 -4.68
N VAL A 6 -4.30 5.53 -3.40
CA VAL A 6 -3.91 4.22 -2.89
C VAL A 6 -5.14 3.36 -2.70
N ASP A 7 -5.20 2.21 -3.36
CA ASP A 7 -6.16 1.15 -3.07
C ASP A 7 -5.52 0.16 -2.09
N LEU A 8 -5.89 0.23 -0.80
CA LEU A 8 -5.34 -0.63 0.24
C LEU A 8 -6.17 -1.90 0.41
N GLN A 9 -5.56 -3.05 0.16
CA GLN A 9 -6.17 -4.37 0.32
C GLN A 9 -5.50 -5.14 1.46
N ILE A 10 -6.25 -5.45 2.51
CA ILE A 10 -5.76 -6.22 3.66
C ILE A 10 -6.29 -7.66 3.53
N ALA A 11 -5.39 -8.60 3.29
CA ALA A 11 -5.64 -10.03 3.14
C ALA A 11 -4.77 -10.83 4.13
N THR A 12 -4.85 -10.46 5.41
CA THR A 12 -4.18 -11.15 6.53
C THR A 12 -5.17 -11.29 7.68
N GLU A 13 -5.06 -12.39 8.42
CA GLU A 13 -5.85 -12.60 9.64
C GLU A 13 -5.38 -11.69 10.79
N ASN A 14 -4.11 -11.28 10.79
CA ASN A 14 -3.54 -10.42 11.81
C ASN A 14 -3.42 -8.97 11.32
N ILE A 15 -4.27 -8.11 11.88
CA ILE A 15 -4.28 -6.66 11.62
C ILE A 15 -3.53 -5.85 12.68
N GLU A 16 -3.02 -6.48 13.73
CA GLU A 16 -2.29 -5.77 14.78
C GLU A 16 -0.95 -5.26 14.26
N GLY A 17 -0.72 -3.95 14.41
CA GLY A 17 0.51 -3.29 13.99
C GLY A 17 0.58 -2.98 12.49
N LEU A 18 -0.48 -3.22 11.72
CA LEU A 18 -0.52 -2.82 10.32
C LEU A 18 -0.56 -1.29 10.18
N PRO A 19 0.11 -0.72 9.17
CA PRO A 19 0.03 0.69 8.86
C PRO A 19 -1.39 1.07 8.41
N THR A 20 -1.82 2.28 8.74
CA THR A 20 -3.10 2.81 8.27
C THR A 20 -3.01 3.24 6.81
N GLU A 21 -4.17 3.35 6.16
CA GLU A 21 -4.26 3.86 4.79
C GLU A 21 -3.59 5.23 4.63
N GLU A 22 -3.79 6.14 5.57
CA GLU A 22 -3.14 7.47 5.58
C GLU A 22 -1.61 7.37 5.59
N GLN A 23 -1.04 6.45 6.37
CA GLN A 23 0.40 6.23 6.42
C GLN A 23 0.92 5.70 5.08
N ILE A 24 0.20 4.76 4.47
CA ILE A 24 0.58 4.20 3.16
C ILE A 24 0.46 5.26 2.07
N VAL A 25 -0.60 6.06 2.05
CA VAL A 25 -0.74 7.20 1.12
C VAL A 25 0.40 8.18 1.28
N GLN A 26 0.80 8.50 2.52
CA GLN A 26 1.93 9.38 2.79
C GLN A 26 3.25 8.80 2.26
N TRP A 27 3.52 7.52 2.51
CA TRP A 27 4.72 6.84 2.03
C TRP A 27 4.73 6.74 0.50
N ALA A 28 3.60 6.39 -0.11
CA ALA A 28 3.41 6.34 -1.55
C ALA A 28 3.71 7.70 -2.20
N THR A 29 3.12 8.77 -1.65
CA THR A 29 3.31 10.14 -2.14
C THR A 29 4.77 10.57 -2.03
N ALA A 30 5.43 10.24 -0.92
CA ALA A 30 6.85 10.56 -0.70
C ALA A 30 7.79 9.75 -1.60
N ALA A 31 7.46 8.49 -1.89
CA ALA A 31 8.31 7.57 -2.67
C ALA A 31 8.18 7.79 -4.18
N VAL A 32 6.95 7.93 -4.68
CA VAL A 32 6.67 8.06 -6.11
C VAL A 32 6.86 9.50 -6.59
N GLN A 33 6.62 10.49 -5.71
CA GLN A 33 6.72 11.92 -6.04
C GLN A 33 6.03 12.25 -7.37
N PRO A 34 4.69 12.06 -7.46
CA PRO A 34 3.97 12.18 -8.72
C PRO A 34 4.08 13.60 -9.29
N GLU A 35 4.79 13.74 -10.39
CA GLU A 35 4.89 14.98 -11.15
C GLU A 35 3.93 14.93 -12.35
N GLY A 36 2.67 15.33 -12.14
CA GLY A 36 1.69 15.43 -13.23
C GLY A 36 0.33 14.87 -12.86
N ASP A 37 -0.12 13.91 -13.66
CA ASP A 37 -1.44 13.27 -13.56
C ASP A 37 -1.63 12.45 -12.28
N GLU A 38 -2.88 12.08 -12.02
CA GLU A 38 -3.26 11.24 -10.90
C GLU A 38 -2.71 9.82 -11.06
N VAL A 39 -1.94 9.37 -10.08
CA VAL A 39 -1.30 8.05 -10.05
C VAL A 39 -2.12 7.12 -9.17
N GLU A 40 -2.56 6.00 -9.74
CA GLU A 40 -3.24 4.94 -8.99
C GLU A 40 -2.25 3.84 -8.59
N MET A 41 -2.27 3.45 -7.32
CA MET A 41 -1.40 2.42 -6.77
C MET A 41 -2.17 1.49 -5.84
N THR A 42 -2.19 0.20 -6.16
CA THR A 42 -2.75 -0.82 -5.27
C THR A 42 -1.69 -1.37 -4.33
N VAL A 43 -1.96 -1.39 -3.03
CA VAL A 43 -1.09 -1.97 -2.00
C VAL A 43 -1.82 -3.11 -1.33
N ARG A 44 -1.25 -4.32 -1.39
CA ARG A 44 -1.83 -5.51 -0.75
C ARG A 44 -0.96 -5.98 0.41
N ILE A 45 -1.53 -6.01 1.60
CA ILE A 45 -0.92 -6.59 2.80
C ILE A 45 -1.41 -8.03 2.91
N VAL A 46 -0.50 -8.98 2.85
CA VAL A 46 -0.76 -10.42 3.01
C VAL A 46 0.00 -10.94 4.24
N ASP A 47 -0.43 -12.06 4.79
CA ASP A 47 0.31 -12.71 5.87
C ASP A 47 1.59 -13.41 5.36
N GLU A 48 2.52 -13.70 6.28
CA GLU A 48 3.73 -14.46 5.96
C GLU A 48 3.44 -15.93 5.62
N ALA A 49 2.27 -16.46 6.02
CA ALA A 49 1.89 -17.84 5.73
C ALA A 49 1.70 -18.05 4.21
N GLU A 50 1.29 -17.01 3.46
CA GLU A 50 1.30 -17.00 1.99
C GLU A 50 2.68 -16.69 1.36
N SER A 51 3.60 -16.04 2.08
CA SER A 51 4.94 -15.70 1.55
C SER A 51 5.80 -16.93 1.24
N HIS A 52 5.49 -18.07 1.87
CA HIS A 52 6.26 -19.31 1.78
C HIS A 52 5.75 -20.30 0.70
N GLU A 53 4.53 -20.14 0.17
CA GLU A 53 4.02 -20.93 -0.97
C GLU A 53 4.35 -20.30 -2.33
N LEU A 54 4.78 -19.04 -2.35
CA LEU A 54 5.10 -18.29 -3.58
C LEU A 54 6.61 -18.17 -3.89
N ASN A 55 7.50 -18.80 -3.10
CA ASN A 55 8.95 -18.88 -3.35
C ASN A 55 9.43 -20.29 -3.68
#